data_AF-A0A562MBI3-F1
#
_entry.id   AF-A0A562MBI3-F1
#
_cell.length_a   1.000
_cell.length_b   1.000
_cell.length_c   1.000
_cell.angle_alpha   90.00
_cell.angle_beta   90.00
_cell.angle_gamma   90.00
#
_symmetry.space_group_name_H-M   'P 1'
#
loop_
_entity.id
_entity.type
_entity.pdbx_description
1 polymer ?
#
loop_
_entity_poly.entity_id
_entity_poly.type
_entity_poly.pdbx_seq_one_letter_code
_entity_poly.pdbx_strand_id
1 'polypeptide(L)'
;MRYLIVLLLVWFSCYSAAAQNQAKDNLATKDEKNYILVTNKINTDFNYKMLDDFENSFADLIKENNSRELVFNPVNGKYHYYKFVATYKARGISKDSDAARPEQTFHNILIIKTDDYQKIVDGYHFVLEWGEKPLSYPLFRVKATDLTLQEGLSLKQLNLKRAMDNTDFDGDGKIKLSGR
;
A
#
# COMPACT_ATOMS: atom_id res chain seq x y z
N MET A 1 31.41 73.26 21.54
CA MET A 1 32.14 72.76 22.72
C MET A 1 32.05 71.23 22.74
N ARG A 2 33.21 70.57 22.70
CA ARG A 2 33.51 69.29 23.37
C ARG A 2 32.95 67.96 22.82
N TYR A 3 33.91 67.22 22.23
CA TYR A 3 34.25 65.78 22.35
C TYR A 3 33.30 64.72 21.75
N LEU A 4 33.73 63.91 20.78
CA LEU A 4 34.71 62.79 20.80
C LEU A 4 34.00 61.46 21.17
N ILE A 5 34.06 60.48 20.26
CA ILE A 5 34.67 59.13 20.42
C ILE A 5 34.06 58.17 19.39
N VAL A 6 34.96 57.67 18.54
CA VAL A 6 34.81 56.48 17.69
C VAL A 6 34.98 55.24 18.56
N LEU A 7 34.14 54.20 18.40
CA LEU A 7 34.62 52.81 18.44
C LEU A 7 33.56 51.81 17.93
N LEU A 8 33.99 51.06 16.91
CA LEU A 8 33.45 49.80 16.42
C LEU A 8 33.23 48.79 17.55
N LEU A 9 32.17 48.00 17.44
CA LEU A 9 32.21 46.56 17.72
C LEU A 9 31.03 45.88 17.03
N VAL A 10 31.35 45.20 15.94
CA VAL A 10 30.51 44.20 15.28
C VAL A 10 30.33 43.05 16.27
N TRP A 11 29.11 42.79 16.71
CA TRP A 11 28.77 41.55 17.39
C TRP A 11 28.12 40.60 16.40
N PHE A 12 28.88 39.54 16.13
CA PHE A 12 28.48 38.35 15.43
C PHE A 12 27.19 37.76 16.02
N SER A 13 26.36 37.30 15.11
CA SER A 13 25.19 36.46 15.31
C SER A 13 25.47 35.32 16.30
N CYS A 14 24.73 35.30 17.40
CA CYS A 14 24.35 34.05 18.06
C CYS A 14 22.83 33.96 17.97
N TYR A 15 22.34 33.45 16.85
CA TYR A 15 21.02 32.84 16.83
C TYR A 15 21.10 31.66 17.80
N SER A 16 20.31 31.72 18.87
CA SER A 16 20.07 30.58 19.75
C SER A 16 19.54 29.42 18.92
N ALA A 17 20.42 28.46 18.59
CA ALA A 17 20.06 27.18 18.02
C ALA A 17 19.48 26.28 19.12
N ALA A 18 18.29 26.63 19.60
CA ALA A 18 17.56 25.87 20.60
C ALA A 18 16.05 25.97 20.37
N ALA A 19 15.61 25.76 19.12
CA ALA A 19 14.18 25.60 18.80
C ALA A 19 13.90 24.84 17.48
N GLN A 20 14.87 24.07 16.93
CA GLN A 20 14.66 23.29 15.70
C GLN A 20 14.71 21.77 15.86
N ASN A 21 14.89 21.25 17.07
CA ASN A 21 15.00 19.79 17.31
C ASN A 21 13.74 19.16 17.96
N GLN A 22 12.55 19.66 17.64
CA GLN A 22 11.29 18.99 18.03
C GLN A 22 10.26 18.83 16.90
N ALA A 23 10.67 19.03 15.65
CA ALA A 23 9.82 18.76 14.48
C ALA A 23 10.41 17.71 13.52
N LYS A 24 11.31 16.83 14.00
CA LYS A 24 12.03 15.86 13.17
C LYS A 24 11.84 14.38 13.54
N ASP A 25 10.80 14.06 14.31
CA ASP A 25 10.49 12.65 14.68
C ASP A 25 9.07 12.19 14.29
N ASN A 26 8.36 12.94 13.42
CA ASN A 26 7.10 12.49 12.82
C ASN A 26 7.17 12.42 11.29
N LEU A 27 8.27 11.90 10.77
CA LEU A 27 8.27 11.33 9.43
C LEU A 27 8.82 9.91 9.57
N ALA A 28 7.95 8.99 10.01
CA ALA A 28 8.15 7.60 9.62
C ALA A 28 8.34 7.63 8.11
N THR A 29 9.56 7.33 7.66
CA THR A 29 9.90 7.23 6.26
C THR A 29 8.79 6.40 5.64
N LYS A 30 8.04 6.99 4.70
CA LYS A 30 7.00 6.30 3.94
C LYS A 30 7.74 5.34 3.02
N ASP A 31 8.28 4.26 3.59
CA ASP A 31 9.08 3.29 2.88
C ASP A 31 8.24 2.79 1.71
N GLU A 32 8.79 2.96 0.52
CA GLU A 32 8.13 2.56 -0.72
C GLU A 32 7.86 1.04 -0.64
N LYS A 33 6.57 0.67 -0.64
CA LYS A 33 6.17 -0.74 -0.51
C LYS A 33 6.58 -1.52 -1.77
N ASN A 34 7.32 -2.61 -1.59
CA ASN A 34 7.68 -3.51 -2.67
C ASN A 34 6.67 -4.65 -2.76
N TYR A 35 5.99 -4.78 -3.90
CA TYR A 35 5.03 -5.84 -4.20
C TYR A 35 5.75 -6.97 -4.92
N ILE A 36 6.14 -7.99 -4.17
CA ILE A 36 6.97 -9.10 -4.65
C ILE A 36 6.09 -10.20 -5.24
N LEU A 37 6.41 -10.67 -6.45
CA LEU A 37 5.72 -11.77 -7.11
C LEU A 37 5.87 -13.06 -6.29
N VAL A 38 4.74 -13.62 -5.85
CA VAL A 38 4.70 -14.89 -5.08
C VAL A 38 4.01 -16.02 -5.84
N THR A 39 3.25 -15.71 -6.89
CA THR A 39 2.58 -16.72 -7.72
C THR A 39 2.37 -16.19 -9.12
N ASN A 40 2.68 -17.00 -10.13
CA ASN A 40 2.24 -16.80 -11.50
C ASN A 40 1.56 -18.08 -12.01
N LYS A 41 0.46 -17.93 -12.77
CA LYS A 41 -0.24 -19.05 -13.42
C LYS A 41 -0.69 -18.63 -14.82
N ILE A 42 -0.70 -19.58 -15.74
CA ILE A 42 -1.22 -19.41 -17.10
C ILE A 42 -2.54 -20.16 -17.26
N ASN A 43 -3.31 -19.86 -18.30
CA ASN A 43 -4.62 -20.47 -18.55
C ASN A 43 -5.59 -20.34 -17.36
N THR A 44 -5.60 -19.14 -16.77
CA THR A 44 -6.38 -18.81 -15.58
C THR A 44 -7.25 -17.58 -15.79
N ASP A 45 -8.23 -17.38 -14.91
CA ASP A 45 -8.95 -16.12 -14.75
C ASP A 45 -9.15 -15.83 -13.26
N PHE A 46 -9.61 -14.63 -12.93
CA PHE A 46 -10.06 -14.30 -11.60
C PHE A 46 -11.36 -15.02 -11.24
N ASN A 47 -11.52 -15.36 -9.97
CA ASN A 47 -12.79 -15.84 -9.44
C ASN A 47 -13.75 -14.65 -9.21
N TYR A 48 -14.34 -14.13 -10.28
CA TYR A 48 -15.26 -12.98 -10.20
C TYR A 48 -16.45 -13.22 -9.27
N LYS A 49 -16.92 -14.47 -9.12
CA LYS A 49 -17.95 -14.80 -8.13
C LYS A 49 -17.55 -14.40 -6.71
N MET A 50 -16.28 -14.59 -6.35
CA MET A 50 -15.77 -14.21 -5.03
C MET A 50 -15.37 -12.74 -4.94
N LEU A 51 -14.89 -12.13 -6.03
CA LEU A 51 -14.42 -10.73 -6.04
C LEU A 51 -15.55 -9.72 -6.18
N ASP A 52 -16.61 -10.04 -6.91
CA ASP A 52 -17.76 -9.14 -7.08
C ASP A 52 -18.63 -9.11 -5.80
N ASP A 53 -18.67 -10.21 -5.06
CA ASP A 53 -19.30 -10.32 -3.74
C ASP A 53 -18.26 -10.41 -2.61
N PHE A 54 -17.23 -9.55 -2.70
CA PHE A 54 -16.02 -9.64 -1.88
C PHE A 54 -16.31 -9.63 -0.38
N GLU A 55 -17.15 -8.71 0.11
CA GLU A 55 -17.40 -8.57 1.54
C GLU A 55 -18.07 -9.81 2.13
N ASN A 56 -19.08 -10.36 1.44
CA ASN A 56 -19.75 -11.58 1.89
C ASN A 56 -18.84 -12.79 1.75
N SER A 57 -18.16 -12.95 0.61
CA SER A 57 -17.22 -14.05 0.37
C SER A 57 -16.10 -14.08 1.42
N PHE A 58 -15.54 -12.92 1.75
CA PHE A 58 -14.49 -12.78 2.76
C PHE A 58 -15.04 -13.06 4.17
N ALA A 59 -16.25 -12.57 4.49
CA ALA A 59 -16.90 -12.81 5.78
C ALA A 59 -17.28 -14.29 5.97
N ASP A 60 -17.76 -14.96 4.93
CA ASP A 60 -18.15 -16.37 5.00
C ASP A 60 -16.94 -17.27 5.21
N LEU A 61 -15.81 -16.99 4.54
CA LEU A 61 -14.55 -17.69 4.81
C LEU A 61 -14.09 -17.55 6.27
N ILE A 62 -14.34 -16.41 6.91
CA ILE A 62 -14.07 -16.24 8.35
C ILE A 62 -14.99 -17.12 9.19
N LYS A 63 -16.29 -17.13 8.89
CA LYS A 63 -17.28 -17.94 9.62
C LYS A 63 -16.98 -19.44 9.51
N GLU A 64 -16.51 -19.88 8.35
CA GLU A 64 -16.15 -21.27 8.05
C GLU A 64 -14.76 -21.67 8.58
N ASN A 65 -14.02 -20.76 9.22
CA ASN A 65 -12.63 -20.98 9.67
C ASN A 65 -11.68 -21.38 8.52
N ASN A 66 -11.93 -20.82 7.33
CA ASN A 66 -11.13 -21.04 6.13
C ASN A 66 -10.08 -19.93 5.94
N SER A 67 -9.10 -20.19 5.05
CA SER A 67 -8.15 -19.16 4.66
C SER A 67 -8.84 -18.06 3.86
N ARG A 68 -8.68 -16.81 4.30
CA ARG A 68 -9.23 -15.62 3.63
C ARG A 68 -8.56 -15.36 2.28
N GLU A 69 -7.37 -15.90 2.07
CA GLU A 69 -6.66 -15.79 0.80
C GLU A 69 -7.36 -16.52 -0.36
N LEU A 70 -8.30 -17.43 -0.06
CA LEU A 70 -9.04 -18.19 -1.06
C LEU A 70 -9.84 -17.29 -2.01
N VAL A 71 -10.26 -16.09 -1.57
CA VAL A 71 -10.92 -15.09 -2.44
C VAL A 71 -10.05 -14.69 -3.63
N PHE A 72 -8.72 -14.74 -3.46
CA PHE A 72 -7.76 -14.38 -4.49
C PHE A 72 -7.28 -15.59 -5.30
N ASN A 73 -7.84 -16.78 -5.10
CA ASN A 73 -7.44 -17.93 -5.91
C ASN A 73 -7.99 -17.80 -7.34
N PRO A 74 -7.16 -18.03 -8.36
CA PRO A 74 -7.63 -18.02 -9.74
C PRO A 74 -8.46 -19.28 -10.04
N VAL A 75 -9.30 -19.18 -11.06
CA VAL A 75 -10.02 -20.29 -11.69
C VAL A 75 -9.44 -20.56 -13.08
N ASN A 76 -9.89 -21.62 -13.76
CA ASN A 76 -9.49 -21.88 -15.15
C ASN A 76 -9.97 -20.76 -16.08
N GLY A 77 -9.14 -20.39 -17.04
CA GLY A 77 -9.44 -19.31 -17.98
C GLY A 77 -8.42 -19.23 -19.11
N LYS A 78 -8.30 -18.05 -19.72
CA LYS A 78 -7.41 -17.81 -20.87
C LYS A 78 -6.30 -16.79 -20.62
N TYR A 79 -6.19 -16.27 -19.40
CA TYR A 79 -5.29 -15.19 -19.05
C TYR A 79 -4.12 -15.67 -18.18
N HIS A 80 -3.13 -14.81 -18.04
CA HIS A 80 -2.06 -14.98 -17.06
C HIS A 80 -2.43 -14.29 -15.76
N TYR A 81 -2.28 -15.01 -14.65
CA TYR A 81 -2.55 -14.54 -13.30
C TYR A 81 -1.23 -14.32 -12.56
N TYR A 82 -1.13 -13.20 -11.85
CA TYR A 82 0.01 -12.83 -11.02
C TYR A 82 -0.50 -12.42 -9.64
N LYS A 83 0.09 -12.98 -8.58
CA LYS A 83 -0.13 -12.55 -7.19
C LYS A 83 1.15 -11.94 -6.64
N PHE A 84 1.04 -10.73 -6.14
CA PHE A 84 2.10 -10.01 -5.45
C PHE A 84 1.74 -9.79 -3.99
N VAL A 85 2.74 -9.84 -3.12
CA VAL A 85 2.60 -9.53 -1.70
C VAL A 85 3.61 -8.45 -1.33
N ALA A 86 3.12 -7.38 -0.68
CA ALA A 86 3.98 -6.41 -0.03
C ALA A 86 3.90 -6.58 1.49
N THR A 87 5.03 -6.90 2.11
CA THR A 87 5.15 -7.06 3.56
C THR A 87 5.74 -5.79 4.15
N TYR A 88 5.11 -5.21 5.17
CA TYR A 88 5.57 -4.00 5.83
C TYR A 88 5.27 -4.02 7.32
N LYS A 89 6.02 -3.24 8.10
CA LYS A 89 5.74 -3.03 9.52
C LYS A 89 4.99 -1.72 9.73
N ALA A 90 3.99 -1.73 10.59
CA ALA A 90 3.29 -0.52 11.03
C ALA A 90 2.80 -0.68 12.47
N ARG A 91 2.43 0.42 13.12
CA ARG A 91 1.70 0.35 14.40
C ARG A 91 0.20 0.31 14.10
N GLY A 92 -0.53 -0.60 14.75
CA GLY A 92 -1.99 -0.65 14.61
C GLY A 92 -2.65 0.62 15.16
N ILE A 93 -3.76 1.04 14.55
CA ILE A 93 -4.55 2.19 15.02
C ILE A 93 -5.32 1.76 16.28
N SER A 94 -5.31 2.59 17.33
CA SER A 94 -6.08 2.43 18.58
C SER A 94 -6.89 3.69 18.80
N LYS A 95 -8.11 3.57 19.34
CA LYS A 95 -8.89 4.71 19.84
C LYS A 95 -8.39 5.22 21.21
N ASP A 96 -7.72 4.38 21.99
CA ASP A 96 -7.08 4.77 23.24
C ASP A 96 -5.68 5.31 22.98
N SER A 97 -5.44 6.53 23.45
CA SER A 97 -4.23 7.34 23.21
C SER A 97 -2.99 6.86 23.96
N ASP A 98 -3.09 5.85 24.82
CA ASP A 98 -2.10 5.65 25.90
C ASP A 98 -1.40 4.27 25.93
N ALA A 99 -1.41 3.52 24.83
CA ALA A 99 -0.54 2.35 24.71
C ALA A 99 0.17 2.35 23.36
N ALA A 100 1.48 2.53 23.38
CA ALA A 100 2.34 2.28 22.22
C ALA A 100 2.19 0.80 21.84
N ARG A 101 1.28 0.49 20.90
CA ARG A 101 1.16 -0.87 20.35
C ARG A 101 2.49 -1.25 19.70
N PRO A 102 2.94 -2.51 19.86
CA PRO A 102 4.12 -2.97 19.16
C PRO A 102 3.91 -2.83 17.65
N GLU A 103 5.00 -2.62 16.92
CA GLU A 103 4.99 -2.76 15.47
C GLU A 103 4.52 -4.16 15.09
N GLN A 104 3.55 -4.22 14.19
CA GLN A 104 3.01 -5.45 13.64
C GLN A 104 3.39 -5.56 12.17
N THR A 105 3.49 -6.79 11.69
CA THR A 105 3.72 -7.08 10.28
C THR A 105 2.37 -7.15 9.56
N PHE A 106 2.26 -6.41 8.47
CA PHE A 106 1.10 -6.35 7.61
C PHE A 106 1.46 -6.84 6.21
N HIS A 107 0.44 -7.29 5.49
CA HIS A 107 0.58 -7.77 4.12
C HIS A 107 -0.43 -7.07 3.23
N ASN A 108 0.00 -6.51 2.11
CA ASN A 108 -0.91 -6.11 1.04
C ASN A 108 -0.88 -7.18 -0.03
N ILE A 109 -2.04 -7.50 -0.60
CA ILE A 109 -2.17 -8.41 -1.74
C ILE A 109 -2.50 -7.57 -2.97
N LEU A 110 -1.79 -7.81 -4.06
CA LEU A 110 -2.12 -7.29 -5.38
C LEU A 110 -2.21 -8.48 -6.33
N ILE A 111 -3.35 -8.66 -6.98
CA ILE A 111 -3.54 -9.62 -8.06
C ILE A 111 -3.67 -8.87 -9.38
N ILE A 112 -2.96 -9.34 -10.41
CA ILE A 112 -3.00 -8.79 -11.76
C ILE A 112 -3.31 -9.91 -12.74
N LYS A 113 -4.19 -9.60 -13.68
CA LYS A 113 -4.50 -10.43 -14.83
C LYS A 113 -3.95 -9.76 -16.09
N THR A 114 -3.22 -10.50 -16.90
CA THR A 114 -2.73 -10.01 -18.20
C THR A 114 -3.18 -10.91 -19.34
N ASP A 115 -3.15 -10.37 -20.56
CA ASP A 115 -3.17 -11.16 -21.77
C ASP A 115 -1.78 -11.78 -22.08
N ASP A 116 -1.68 -12.45 -23.23
CA ASP A 116 -0.46 -13.11 -23.70
C ASP A 116 0.69 -12.13 -24.02
N TYR A 117 0.38 -10.84 -24.18
CA TYR A 117 1.34 -9.76 -24.44
C TYR A 117 1.71 -8.99 -23.16
N GLN A 118 1.37 -9.52 -21.98
CA GLN A 118 1.53 -8.88 -20.68
C GLN A 118 0.78 -7.54 -20.53
N LYS A 119 -0.22 -7.26 -21.38
CA LYS A 119 -1.11 -6.12 -21.15
C LYS A 119 -2.03 -6.44 -19.99
N ILE A 120 -2.08 -5.52 -19.03
CA ILE A 120 -2.95 -5.63 -17.87
C ILE A 120 -4.39 -5.51 -18.34
N VAL A 121 -5.15 -6.57 -18.10
CA VAL A 121 -6.58 -6.66 -18.44
C VAL A 121 -7.43 -6.28 -17.24
N ASP A 122 -7.01 -6.69 -16.04
CA ASP A 122 -7.71 -6.39 -14.79
C ASP A 122 -6.76 -6.60 -13.61
N GLY A 123 -7.14 -6.11 -12.43
CA GLY A 123 -6.39 -6.36 -11.21
C GLY A 123 -7.11 -5.86 -9.98
N TYR A 124 -6.78 -6.45 -8.84
CA TYR A 124 -7.34 -6.06 -7.56
C TYR A 124 -6.23 -5.93 -6.51
N HIS A 125 -6.38 -4.93 -5.65
CA HIS A 125 -5.51 -4.66 -4.52
C HIS A 125 -6.32 -4.71 -3.22
N PHE A 126 -5.73 -5.32 -2.21
CA PHE A 126 -6.33 -5.46 -0.89
C PHE A 126 -5.30 -5.22 0.21
N VAL A 127 -5.71 -4.44 1.21
CA VAL A 127 -4.93 -4.16 2.42
C VAL A 127 -5.38 -5.10 3.52
N LEU A 128 -4.50 -5.99 3.98
CA LEU A 128 -4.81 -6.99 5.00
C LEU A 128 -4.38 -6.46 6.38
N GLU A 129 -5.27 -5.75 7.07
CA GLU A 129 -5.09 -5.41 8.49
C GLU A 129 -5.64 -6.54 9.36
N TRP A 130 -4.79 -7.21 10.14
CA TRP A 130 -5.16 -8.42 10.91
C TRP A 130 -5.63 -8.15 12.34
N GLY A 131 -5.62 -6.90 12.81
CA GLY A 131 -5.83 -6.61 14.23
C GLY A 131 -7.28 -6.41 14.65
N GLU A 132 -8.12 -5.82 13.80
CA GLU A 132 -9.49 -5.44 14.15
C GLU A 132 -10.42 -5.78 12.98
N LYS A 133 -11.63 -6.29 13.27
CA LYS A 133 -12.67 -6.50 12.25
C LYS A 133 -12.97 -5.13 11.64
N PRO A 134 -12.56 -4.85 10.40
CA PRO A 134 -12.79 -3.54 9.84
C PRO A 134 -14.28 -3.39 9.55
N LEU A 135 -14.79 -2.15 9.61
CA LEU A 135 -16.18 -1.86 9.26
C LEU A 135 -16.48 -2.13 7.76
N SER A 136 -15.44 -2.21 6.93
CA SER A 136 -15.48 -2.61 5.52
C SER A 136 -14.15 -3.26 5.12
N TYR A 137 -14.14 -4.12 4.11
CA TYR A 137 -12.91 -4.69 3.56
C TYR A 137 -12.57 -3.99 2.24
N PRO A 138 -11.65 -3.00 2.24
CA PRO A 138 -11.46 -2.14 1.08
C PRO A 138 -10.71 -2.87 -0.03
N LEU A 139 -11.46 -3.46 -0.96
CA LEU A 139 -10.95 -3.98 -2.22
C LEU A 139 -10.88 -2.84 -3.24
N PHE A 140 -9.72 -2.69 -3.88
CA PHE A 140 -9.49 -1.72 -4.95
C PHE A 140 -9.30 -2.46 -6.27
N ARG A 141 -9.81 -1.90 -7.37
CA ARG A 141 -9.69 -2.46 -8.71
C ARG A 141 -8.86 -1.53 -9.57
N VAL A 142 -8.02 -2.11 -10.44
CA VAL A 142 -7.25 -1.41 -11.46
C VAL A 142 -8.22 -0.73 -12.44
N LYS A 143 -7.95 0.52 -12.77
CA LYS A 143 -8.71 1.27 -13.80
C LYS A 143 -7.83 1.80 -14.93
N ALA A 144 -6.53 1.60 -14.85
CA ALA A 144 -5.62 1.94 -15.94
C ALA A 144 -5.89 1.07 -17.18
N THR A 145 -5.73 1.66 -18.36
CA THR A 145 -5.81 0.98 -19.65
C THR A 145 -4.44 0.99 -20.34
N ASP A 146 -4.23 0.05 -21.28
CA ASP A 146 -3.03 -0.03 -22.15
C ASP A 146 -1.68 -0.20 -21.44
N LEU A 147 -1.70 -0.54 -20.15
CA LEU A 147 -0.51 -0.71 -19.32
C LEU A 147 0.06 -2.12 -19.46
N THR A 148 1.38 -2.22 -19.62
CA THR A 148 2.09 -3.51 -19.64
C THR A 148 2.62 -3.81 -18.24
N LEU A 149 2.43 -5.04 -17.77
CA LEU A 149 3.05 -5.52 -16.53
C LEU A 149 4.58 -5.59 -16.72
N GLN A 150 5.32 -4.90 -15.85
CA GLN A 150 6.77 -4.83 -15.92
C GLN A 150 7.40 -4.57 -14.55
N GLU A 151 8.69 -4.89 -14.42
CA GLU A 151 9.49 -4.61 -13.23
C GLU A 151 9.46 -3.11 -12.90
N GLY A 152 9.25 -2.77 -11.63
CA GLY A 152 9.22 -1.39 -11.16
C GLY A 152 7.93 -0.63 -11.46
N LEU A 153 6.92 -1.26 -12.08
CA LEU A 153 5.62 -0.62 -12.32
C LEU A 153 5.00 -0.12 -11.00
N SER A 154 4.66 1.16 -10.94
CA SER A 154 4.10 1.79 -9.72
C SER A 154 2.60 1.51 -9.59
N LEU A 155 2.14 1.34 -8.34
CA LEU A 155 0.72 1.23 -8.03
C LEU A 155 -0.08 2.47 -8.42
N LYS A 156 0.52 3.67 -8.43
CA LYS A 156 -0.16 4.88 -8.94
C LYS A 156 -0.52 4.76 -10.41
N GLN A 157 0.35 4.13 -11.21
CA GLN A 157 0.10 3.92 -12.63
C GLN A 157 -1.06 2.96 -12.88
N LEU A 158 -1.41 2.10 -11.92
CA LEU A 158 -2.56 1.20 -12.00
C LEU A 158 -3.90 1.92 -11.83
N ASN A 159 -3.91 3.18 -11.38
CA ASN A 159 -5.14 3.96 -11.13
C ASN A 159 -6.15 3.15 -10.31
N LEU A 160 -5.73 2.71 -9.11
CA LEU A 160 -6.53 1.86 -8.23
C LEU A 160 -7.69 2.66 -7.64
N LYS A 161 -8.91 2.15 -7.81
CA LYS A 161 -10.13 2.73 -7.24
C LYS A 161 -10.91 1.69 -6.45
N ARG A 162 -11.48 2.08 -5.31
CA ARG A 162 -12.27 1.19 -4.47
C ARG A 162 -13.43 0.60 -5.26
N ALA A 163 -13.62 -0.72 -5.17
CA ALA A 163 -14.60 -1.42 -5.99
C ALA A 163 -16.06 -0.97 -5.72
N MET A 164 -16.37 -0.59 -4.47
CA MET A 164 -17.71 -0.22 -4.03
C MET A 164 -18.14 1.19 -4.48
N ASP A 165 -17.25 2.17 -4.39
CA ASP A 165 -17.60 3.60 -4.52
C ASP A 165 -16.66 4.39 -5.44
N ASN A 166 -15.66 3.74 -6.04
CA ASN A 166 -14.62 4.34 -6.89
C ASN A 166 -13.73 5.41 -6.20
N THR A 167 -13.67 5.43 -4.86
CA THR A 167 -12.72 6.29 -4.13
C THR A 167 -11.29 5.92 -4.50
N ASP A 168 -10.43 6.92 -4.65
CA ASP A 168 -9.03 6.72 -5.04
C ASP A 168 -8.21 6.03 -3.94
N PHE A 169 -7.25 5.21 -4.36
CA PHE A 169 -6.24 4.64 -3.47
C PHE A 169 -5.02 5.56 -3.39
N ASP A 170 -4.76 6.12 -2.21
CA ASP A 170 -3.66 7.10 -2.01
C ASP A 170 -2.30 6.46 -1.68
N GLY A 171 -2.24 5.13 -1.66
CA GLY A 171 -1.01 4.37 -1.42
C GLY A 171 -0.13 4.29 -2.67
N ASP A 172 1.15 4.01 -2.46
CA ASP A 172 2.11 3.77 -3.54
C ASP A 172 2.98 2.54 -3.23
N GLY A 173 3.70 2.09 -4.23
CA GLY A 173 4.63 0.97 -4.18
C GLY A 173 4.99 0.51 -5.59
N LYS A 174 5.98 -0.37 -5.69
CA LYS A 174 6.49 -0.88 -6.98
C LYS A 174 6.37 -2.39 -7.07
N ILE A 175 6.02 -2.87 -8.25
CA ILE A 175 6.01 -4.30 -8.58
C ILE A 175 7.44 -4.81 -8.72
N LYS A 176 7.70 -5.99 -8.14
CA LYS A 176 8.93 -6.77 -8.26
C LYS A 176 8.61 -8.13 -8.86
N LEU A 177 8.98 -8.34 -10.13
CA LEU A 177 8.74 -9.57 -10.88
C LEU A 177 9.75 -10.67 -10.50
N SER A 178 10.96 -10.30 -10.10
CA SER A 178 11.95 -11.22 -9.55
C SER A 178 11.94 -11.15 -8.02
N GLY A 179 11.60 -12.25 -7.36
CA GLY A 179 11.78 -12.37 -5.91
C GLY A 179 13.25 -12.54 -5.58
N ARG A 180 13.88 -11.52 -4.96
CA ARG A 180 15.15 -11.64 -4.25
C ARG A 180 15.12 -10.79 -2.99
#